data_AF-A0A3M1AUR5-F1
#
_entry.id   AF-A0A3M1AUR5-F1
#
_cell.length_a   1.000
_cell.length_b   1.000
_cell.length_c   1.000
_cell.angle_alpha   90.00
_cell.angle_beta   90.00
_cell.angle_gamma   90.00
#
_symmetry.space_group_name_H-M   'P 1'
#
loop_
_entity.id
_entity.type
_entity.pdbx_description
1 polymer ?
#
loop_
_entity_poly.entity_id
_entity_poly.type
_entity_poly.pdbx_seq_one_letter_code
_entity_poly.pdbx_strand_id
1 'polypeptide(L)'
;MFVSKRILVGLVFLCLPQIVAAQDITLQPIKPRGNKPCLYRLEFSLSQELKPKAWIYLHFPTHYDLSKVKIAGSNDIKGGISFAVDSTGISFERSGLGPTIARNQRVSIIFGPVKNRLAHTAVDSVDVQVFFNGKEAKSNHQAFRIGSR
;
A
#
# COMPACT_ATOMS: atom_id res chain seq x y z
N MET A 1 -39.84 -20.77 48.05
CA MET A 1 -39.79 -19.34 47.66
C MET A 1 -38.32 -18.90 47.68
N PHE A 2 -37.62 -19.05 46.55
CA PHE A 2 -36.22 -18.63 46.39
C PHE A 2 -36.13 -17.81 45.09
N VAL A 3 -35.88 -16.51 45.24
CA VAL A 3 -35.74 -15.58 44.10
C VAL A 3 -34.27 -15.58 43.69
N SER A 4 -33.96 -16.24 42.58
CA SER A 4 -32.62 -16.22 41.97
C SER A 4 -32.50 -14.99 41.06
N LYS A 5 -31.75 -13.96 41.49
CA LYS A 5 -31.35 -12.82 40.66
C LYS A 5 -30.31 -13.28 39.64
N ARG A 6 -30.72 -13.43 38.37
CA ARG A 6 -29.78 -13.57 37.25
C ARG A 6 -29.42 -12.17 36.74
N ILE A 7 -28.18 -11.75 37.03
CA ILE A 7 -27.57 -10.55 36.44
C ILE A 7 -27.18 -10.93 35.00
N LEU A 8 -27.93 -10.42 34.03
CA LEU A 8 -27.62 -10.53 32.62
C LEU A 8 -26.54 -9.47 32.30
N VAL A 9 -25.27 -9.87 32.29
CA VAL A 9 -24.19 -9.03 31.77
C VAL A 9 -24.24 -9.13 30.23
N GLY A 10 -24.97 -8.19 29.63
CA GLY A 10 -24.96 -7.98 28.18
C GLY A 10 -23.58 -7.49 27.75
N LEU A 11 -22.79 -8.40 27.17
CA LEU A 11 -21.54 -8.08 26.51
C LEU A 11 -21.85 -7.27 25.24
N VAL A 12 -21.94 -5.95 25.38
CA VAL A 12 -21.99 -5.03 24.23
C VAL A 12 -20.63 -5.09 23.56
N PHE A 13 -20.56 -5.85 22.46
CA PHE A 13 -19.41 -5.88 21.57
C PHE A 13 -19.32 -4.51 20.87
N LEU A 14 -18.66 -3.55 21.51
CA LEU A 14 -18.27 -2.27 20.93
C LEU A 14 -17.36 -2.56 19.73
N CYS A 15 -17.95 -2.59 18.54
CA CYS A 15 -17.23 -2.66 17.28
C CYS A 15 -16.50 -1.32 17.10
N LEU A 16 -15.32 -1.20 17.71
CA LEU A 16 -14.45 -0.04 17.54
C LEU A 16 -14.06 0.04 16.06
N PRO A 17 -14.32 1.18 15.38
CA PRO A 17 -13.84 1.36 14.02
C PRO A 17 -12.31 1.33 14.07
N GLN A 18 -11.71 0.32 13.46
CA GLN A 18 -10.26 0.32 13.24
C GLN A 18 -9.96 1.55 12.38
N ILE A 19 -9.24 2.52 12.95
CA ILE A 19 -8.83 3.73 12.22
C ILE A 19 -7.79 3.30 11.19
N VAL A 20 -8.26 3.00 9.99
CA VAL A 20 -7.44 2.57 8.87
C VAL A 20 -6.62 3.78 8.38
N ALA A 21 -5.28 3.81 8.56
CA ALA A 21 -4.47 5.04 8.37
C ALA A 21 -4.32 5.52 6.91
N ALA A 22 -4.58 4.63 5.95
CA ALA A 22 -4.59 4.93 4.52
C ALA A 22 -6.00 4.70 3.96
N GLN A 23 -6.35 5.38 2.89
CA GLN A 23 -7.62 5.26 2.18
C GLN A 23 -7.36 5.34 0.68
N ASP A 24 -8.30 4.83 -0.12
CA ASP A 24 -8.26 4.95 -1.59
C ASP A 24 -6.93 4.54 -2.22
N ILE A 25 -6.32 3.48 -1.67
CA ILE A 25 -5.07 2.95 -2.21
C ILE A 25 -5.35 2.43 -3.61
N THR A 26 -4.63 2.96 -4.58
CA THR A 26 -4.69 2.58 -5.98
C THR A 26 -3.27 2.32 -6.49
N LEU A 27 -3.10 1.19 -7.17
CA LEU A 27 -1.86 0.85 -7.85
C LEU A 27 -2.14 0.67 -9.34
N GLN A 28 -1.51 1.50 -10.18
CA GLN A 28 -1.80 1.54 -11.61
C GLN A 28 -0.53 1.43 -12.44
N PRO A 29 -0.47 0.53 -13.44
CA PRO A 29 0.62 0.55 -14.40
C PRO A 29 0.50 1.78 -15.31
N ILE A 30 1.61 2.48 -15.54
CA ILE A 30 1.72 3.60 -16.47
C ILE A 30 2.05 3.04 -17.85
N LYS A 31 1.09 3.13 -18.78
CA LYS A 31 1.22 2.63 -20.17
C LYS A 31 1.66 1.16 -20.21
N PRO A 32 0.85 0.22 -19.64
CA PRO A 32 1.22 -1.19 -19.60
C PRO A 32 1.47 -1.72 -21.01
N ARG A 33 2.57 -2.48 -21.15
CA ARG A 33 2.86 -3.32 -22.30
C ARG A 33 3.27 -4.67 -21.71
N GLY A 34 2.40 -5.67 -21.83
CA GLY A 34 2.64 -7.02 -21.32
C GLY A 34 3.96 -7.61 -21.82
N ASN A 35 4.58 -8.37 -20.92
CA ASN A 35 5.94 -8.90 -21.04
C ASN A 35 7.03 -7.84 -21.30
N LYS A 36 6.72 -6.54 -21.15
CA LYS A 36 7.71 -5.47 -21.14
C LYS A 36 7.74 -4.82 -19.76
N PRO A 37 8.92 -4.34 -19.32
CA PRO A 37 8.99 -3.56 -18.11
C PRO A 37 8.18 -2.27 -18.25
N CYS A 38 7.40 -1.91 -17.22
CA CYS A 38 6.64 -0.67 -17.16
C CYS A 38 6.82 0.03 -15.81
N LEU A 39 6.44 1.30 -15.77
CA LEU A 39 6.39 2.06 -14.52
C LEU A 39 5.04 1.83 -13.84
N TYR A 40 5.03 1.89 -12.52
CA TYR A 40 3.84 1.81 -11.70
C TYR A 40 3.67 3.10 -10.92
N ARG A 41 2.42 3.48 -10.71
CA ARG A 41 2.02 4.57 -9.86
C ARG A 41 1.21 4.03 -8.69
N LEU A 42 1.72 4.23 -7.48
CA LEU A 42 1.00 4.02 -6.24
C LEU A 42 0.43 5.36 -5.77
N GLU A 43 -0.87 5.43 -5.55
CA GLU A 43 -1.54 6.60 -4.99
C GLU A 43 -2.44 6.20 -3.82
N PHE A 44 -2.43 6.98 -2.76
CA PHE A 44 -3.33 6.78 -1.61
C PHE A 44 -3.61 8.09 -0.89
N SER A 45 -4.74 8.14 -0.21
CA SER A 45 -5.15 9.23 0.68
C SER A 45 -4.82 8.88 2.12
N LEU A 46 -4.35 9.85 2.89
CA LEU A 46 -4.03 9.68 4.30
C LEU A 46 -5.29 9.89 5.16
N SER A 47 -5.65 8.96 6.03
CA SER A 47 -6.71 9.20 7.04
C SER A 47 -6.16 9.72 8.37
N GLN A 48 -4.83 9.66 8.54
CA GLN A 48 -4.08 10.24 9.66
C GLN A 48 -2.74 10.76 9.16
N GLU A 49 -2.01 11.45 10.01
CA GLU A 49 -0.68 11.97 9.65
C GLU A 49 0.32 10.86 9.30
N LEU A 50 1.05 11.04 8.21
CA LEU A 50 2.19 10.19 7.84
C LEU A 50 3.47 10.77 8.44
N LYS A 51 3.93 10.15 9.53
CA LYS A 51 5.12 10.57 10.25
C LYS A 51 6.40 10.38 9.43
N PRO A 52 7.49 11.10 9.77
CA PRO A 52 8.84 10.77 9.33
C PRO A 52 9.15 9.29 9.63
N LYS A 53 9.88 8.60 8.74
CA LYS A 53 10.20 7.16 8.83
C LYS A 53 9.03 6.18 8.73
N ALA A 54 7.87 6.63 8.23
CA ALA A 54 6.82 5.70 7.84
C ALA A 54 7.30 4.82 6.66
N TRP A 55 6.80 3.58 6.61
CA TRP A 55 7.19 2.59 5.61
C TRP A 55 5.97 1.98 4.90
N ILE A 56 6.14 1.64 3.63
CA ILE A 56 5.08 1.13 2.76
C ILE A 56 5.62 -0.14 2.12
N TYR A 57 4.84 -1.20 2.08
CA TYR A 57 5.22 -2.46 1.47
C TYR A 57 4.25 -2.86 0.35
N LEU A 58 4.79 -3.22 -0.81
CA LEU A 58 4.03 -3.76 -1.93
C LEU A 58 4.43 -5.22 -2.11
N HIS A 59 3.50 -6.14 -1.86
CA HIS A 59 3.70 -7.56 -2.10
C HIS A 59 3.31 -7.87 -3.55
N PHE A 60 4.32 -8.23 -4.35
CA PHE A 60 4.12 -8.63 -5.72
C PHE A 60 4.08 -10.16 -5.83
N PRO A 61 3.19 -10.72 -6.68
CA PRO A 61 3.27 -12.12 -7.02
C PRO A 61 4.62 -12.52 -7.63
N THR A 62 5.01 -13.78 -7.47
CA THR A 62 6.34 -14.30 -7.84
C THR A 62 6.65 -14.27 -9.33
N HIS A 63 5.64 -14.11 -10.20
CA HIS A 63 5.83 -13.96 -11.64
C HIS A 63 6.20 -12.54 -12.07
N TYR A 64 6.24 -11.58 -11.14
CA TYR A 64 6.81 -10.26 -11.40
C TYR A 64 8.33 -10.27 -11.26
N ASP A 65 9.00 -9.57 -12.17
CA ASP A 65 10.43 -9.32 -12.09
C ASP A 65 10.67 -7.91 -11.53
N LEU A 66 11.19 -7.88 -10.30
CA LEU A 66 11.51 -6.67 -9.56
C LEU A 66 13.00 -6.32 -9.59
N SER A 67 13.85 -7.13 -10.24
CA SER A 67 15.31 -7.04 -10.15
C SER A 67 15.91 -5.70 -10.62
N LYS A 68 15.17 -4.95 -11.43
CA LYS A 68 15.60 -3.67 -12.01
C LYS A 68 14.79 -2.48 -11.48
N VAL A 69 13.96 -2.68 -10.47
CA VAL A 69 13.11 -1.63 -9.91
C VAL A 69 13.95 -0.52 -9.32
N LYS A 70 13.55 0.71 -9.62
CA LYS A 70 14.07 1.93 -9.01
C LYS A 70 12.91 2.85 -8.67
N ILE A 71 13.14 3.82 -7.79
CA ILE A 71 12.22 4.95 -7.65
C ILE A 71 12.39 5.87 -8.86
N ALA A 72 11.28 6.20 -9.52
CA ALA A 72 11.25 7.19 -10.58
C ALA A 72 10.90 8.58 -10.04
N GLY A 73 10.12 8.66 -8.95
CA GLY A 73 9.91 9.91 -8.21
C GLY A 73 8.71 9.88 -7.26
N SER A 74 8.62 10.91 -6.42
CA SER A 74 7.44 11.26 -5.64
C SER A 74 7.41 12.78 -5.48
N ASN A 75 6.26 13.40 -5.75
CA ASN A 75 6.11 14.85 -5.58
C ASN A 75 5.66 15.22 -4.15
N ASP A 76 5.07 14.26 -3.43
CA ASP A 76 4.39 14.52 -2.16
C ASP A 76 5.29 14.21 -0.95
N ILE A 77 6.23 13.26 -1.10
CA ILE A 77 7.18 12.90 -0.04
C ILE A 77 8.41 13.80 -0.11
N LYS A 78 8.31 14.96 0.55
CA LYS A 78 9.45 15.86 0.77
C LYS A 78 10.47 15.21 1.71
N GLY A 79 11.76 15.54 1.50
CA GLY A 79 12.89 15.02 2.29
C GLY A 79 13.48 13.70 1.79
N GLY A 80 12.89 13.11 0.74
CA GLY A 80 13.40 11.90 0.11
C GLY A 80 12.78 10.61 0.64
N ILE A 81 12.96 9.57 -0.17
CA ILE A 81 12.41 8.24 0.05
C ILE A 81 13.51 7.23 -0.31
N SER A 82 13.68 6.24 0.55
CA SER A 82 14.52 5.08 0.30
C SER A 82 13.63 3.93 -0.16
N PHE A 83 14.20 3.00 -0.93
CA PHE A 83 13.52 1.77 -1.30
C PHE A 83 14.43 0.57 -1.08
N ALA A 84 13.81 -0.57 -0.79
CA ALA A 84 14.45 -1.87 -0.90
C ALA A 84 13.55 -2.83 -1.67
N VAL A 85 14.17 -3.82 -2.29
CA VAL A 85 13.48 -4.89 -3.02
C VAL A 85 13.93 -6.20 -2.41
N ASP A 86 12.98 -7.07 -2.08
CA ASP A 86 13.23 -8.42 -1.61
C ASP A 86 12.55 -9.44 -2.55
N SER A 87 12.54 -10.72 -2.17
CA SER A 87 11.94 -11.79 -2.98
C SER A 87 10.43 -11.71 -3.09
N THR A 88 9.76 -10.99 -2.19
CA THR A 88 8.31 -10.88 -2.10
C THR A 88 7.80 -9.52 -2.55
N GLY A 89 8.62 -8.48 -2.61
CA GLY A 89 8.07 -7.16 -2.84
C GLY A 89 9.03 -5.99 -2.82
N ILE A 90 8.43 -4.82 -2.67
CA ILE A 90 9.12 -3.52 -2.63
C ILE A 90 8.72 -2.83 -1.34
N SER A 91 9.71 -2.41 -0.56
CA SER A 91 9.51 -1.51 0.56
C SER A 91 9.92 -0.09 0.18
N PHE A 92 9.14 0.89 0.64
CA PHE A 92 9.46 2.31 0.57
C PHE A 92 9.49 2.86 1.97
N GLU A 93 10.57 3.54 2.34
CA GLU A 93 10.70 4.16 3.66
C GLU A 93 11.04 5.64 3.49
N ARG A 94 10.30 6.50 4.20
CA ARG A 94 10.62 7.93 4.26
C ARG A 94 11.96 8.11 4.98
N SER A 95 12.87 8.89 4.40
CA SER A 95 14.20 9.16 5.00
C SER A 95 14.15 9.76 6.41
N GLY A 96 13.06 10.44 6.74
CA GLY A 96 12.86 11.15 7.99
C GLY A 96 13.30 12.63 7.96
N LEU A 97 13.89 13.10 6.87
CA LEU A 97 14.38 14.49 6.73
C LEU A 97 13.27 15.50 6.37
N GLY A 98 12.12 15.01 5.91
CA GLY A 98 10.99 15.85 5.52
C GLY A 98 9.93 15.99 6.61
N PRO A 99 9.04 16.99 6.50
CA PRO A 99 7.98 17.20 7.46
C PRO A 99 6.95 16.06 7.45
N THR A 100 6.23 15.91 8.55
CA THR A 100 5.02 15.10 8.62
C THR A 100 4.05 15.52 7.51
N ILE A 101 3.46 14.53 6.83
CA ILE A 101 2.41 14.79 5.83
C ILE A 101 1.07 14.70 6.55
N ALA A 102 0.21 15.71 6.36
CA ALA A 102 -1.01 15.84 7.14
C ALA A 102 -2.07 14.81 6.72
N ARG A 103 -3.05 14.59 7.60
CA ARG A 103 -4.27 13.86 7.28
C ARG A 103 -4.95 14.47 6.04
N ASN A 104 -5.65 13.63 5.28
CA ASN A 104 -6.39 13.93 4.05
C ASN A 104 -5.53 14.41 2.88
N GLN A 105 -4.20 14.35 3.00
CA GLN A 105 -3.32 14.57 1.87
C GLN A 105 -3.19 13.30 1.03
N ARG A 106 -3.06 13.49 -0.29
CA ARG A 106 -2.77 12.43 -1.24
C ARG A 106 -1.26 12.27 -1.36
N VAL A 107 -0.82 11.02 -1.42
CA VAL A 107 0.58 10.66 -1.67
C VAL A 107 0.65 9.86 -2.97
N SER A 108 1.57 10.22 -3.85
CA SER A 108 1.88 9.54 -5.11
C SER A 108 3.35 9.12 -5.16
N ILE A 109 3.59 7.86 -5.49
CA ILE A 109 4.92 7.28 -5.68
C ILE A 109 4.96 6.60 -7.05
N ILE A 110 5.96 6.97 -7.85
CA ILE A 110 6.22 6.35 -9.15
C ILE A 110 7.50 5.53 -9.05
N PHE A 111 7.41 4.26 -9.44
CA PHE A 111 8.52 3.33 -9.40
C PHE A 111 8.53 2.40 -10.61
N GLY A 112 9.67 1.76 -10.83
CA GLY A 112 9.90 0.82 -11.92
C GLY A 112 11.32 1.00 -12.47
N PRO A 113 11.67 0.27 -13.53
CA PRO A 113 10.82 -0.66 -14.28
C PRO A 113 10.47 -1.95 -13.51
N VAL A 114 9.20 -2.37 -13.59
CA VAL A 114 8.70 -3.68 -13.13
C VAL A 114 8.22 -4.46 -14.35
N LYS A 115 8.62 -5.73 -14.50
CA LYS A 115 8.17 -6.57 -15.62
C LYS A 115 7.22 -7.67 -15.12
N ASN A 116 5.97 -7.65 -15.58
CA ASN A 116 5.07 -8.78 -15.42
C ASN A 116 5.39 -9.85 -16.49
N ARG A 117 5.65 -11.09 -16.07
CA ARG A 117 5.96 -12.22 -16.97
C ARG A 117 4.73 -12.95 -17.52
N LEU A 118 3.52 -12.62 -17.05
CA LEU A 118 2.28 -13.16 -17.59
C LEU A 118 1.93 -12.55 -18.96
N ALA A 119 1.14 -13.31 -19.72
CA ALA A 119 0.60 -12.88 -21.01
C ALA A 119 -0.39 -11.72 -20.85
N HIS A 120 -0.51 -10.92 -21.91
CA HIS A 120 -1.28 -9.67 -22.05
C HIS A 120 -2.79 -9.71 -21.72
N THR A 121 -3.33 -10.81 -21.20
CA THR A 121 -4.78 -11.02 -21.00
C THR A 121 -5.15 -11.42 -19.57
N ALA A 122 -4.18 -11.52 -18.66
CA ALA A 122 -4.46 -11.87 -17.27
C ALA A 122 -4.93 -10.65 -16.45
N VAL A 123 -5.97 -10.87 -15.63
CA VAL A 123 -6.26 -10.03 -14.47
C VAL A 123 -5.31 -10.48 -13.38
N ASP A 124 -4.63 -9.54 -12.75
CA ASP A 124 -3.61 -9.82 -11.75
C ASP A 124 -3.77 -8.88 -10.57
N SER A 125 -3.28 -9.29 -9.40
CA SER A 125 -3.43 -8.52 -8.17
C SER A 125 -2.12 -8.37 -7.43
N VAL A 126 -1.90 -7.18 -6.89
CA VAL A 126 -0.78 -6.85 -6.02
C VAL A 126 -1.35 -6.43 -4.68
N ASP A 127 -0.79 -6.95 -3.59
CA ASP A 127 -1.24 -6.58 -2.25
C ASP A 127 -0.44 -5.38 -1.78
N VAL A 128 -1.16 -4.33 -1.41
CA VAL A 128 -0.55 -3.09 -0.95
C VAL A 128 -0.78 -2.97 0.54
N GLN A 129 0.31 -3.05 1.31
CA GLN A 129 0.29 -2.90 2.76
C GLN A 129 0.98 -1.59 3.13
N VAL A 130 0.24 -0.68 3.74
CA VAL A 130 0.79 0.58 4.23
C VAL A 130 0.99 0.45 5.73
N PHE A 131 2.17 0.80 6.22
CA PHE A 131 2.49 0.75 7.64
C PHE A 131 2.79 2.15 8.18
N PHE A 132 2.24 2.45 9.35
CA PHE A 132 2.47 3.72 10.04
C PHE A 132 3.03 3.41 11.42
N ASN A 133 4.23 3.92 11.72
CA ASN A 133 4.93 3.69 12.99
C ASN A 133 5.05 2.19 13.35
N GLY A 134 5.35 1.33 12.37
CA GLY A 134 5.48 -0.12 12.59
C GLY A 134 4.15 -0.87 12.76
N LYS A 135 3.00 -0.19 12.68
CA LYS A 135 1.68 -0.82 12.70
C LYS A 135 1.09 -0.84 11.30
N GLU A 136 0.53 -1.98 10.91
CA GLU A 136 -0.23 -2.07 9.66
C GLU A 136 -1.42 -1.12 9.76
N ALA A 137 -1.51 -0.23 8.80
CA ALA A 137 -2.57 0.75 8.73
C ALA A 137 -3.71 0.35 7.82
N LYS A 138 -3.37 -0.32 6.72
CA LYS A 138 -4.31 -0.85 5.73
C LYS A 138 -3.56 -1.83 4.84
N SER A 139 -4.17 -2.99 4.62
CA SER A 139 -3.93 -3.82 3.46
C SER A 139 -5.04 -3.61 2.43
N ASN A 140 -4.68 -3.52 1.16
CA ASN A 140 -5.61 -3.47 0.05
C ASN A 140 -5.15 -4.38 -1.07
N HIS A 141 -6.03 -5.29 -1.50
CA HIS A 141 -5.84 -6.12 -2.69
C HIS A 141 -6.15 -5.29 -3.93
N GLN A 142 -5.12 -4.93 -4.69
CA GLN A 142 -5.27 -4.12 -5.90
C GLN A 142 -5.22 -5.02 -7.14
N ALA A 143 -6.41 -5.34 -7.67
CA ALA A 143 -6.54 -6.01 -8.96
C ALA A 143 -6.46 -4.99 -10.11
N PHE A 144 -5.62 -5.24 -11.09
CA PHE A 144 -5.56 -4.44 -12.32
C PHE A 144 -5.47 -5.33 -13.55
N ARG A 145 -6.09 -4.86 -14.64
CA ARG A 145 -5.96 -5.52 -15.94
C ARG A 145 -4.61 -5.18 -16.55
N ILE A 146 -3.85 -6.21 -16.92
CA ILE A 146 -2.65 -6.06 -17.74
C ILE A 146 -3.14 -5.79 -19.17
N GLY A 147 -3.39 -4.53 -19.51
CA GLY A 147 -3.98 -4.19 -20.80
C GLY A 147 -3.07 -4.50 -21.99
N SER A 148 -3.54 -5.35 -22.91
CA SER A 148 -3.26 -5.22 -24.34
C SER A 148 -4.08 -4.06 -24.90
N ARG A 149 -3.39 -2.98 -25.29
CA ARG A 149 -3.85 -1.84 -26.11
C ARG A 149 -5.19 -1.20 -25.73
#